data_AF-A0A1Q7FGQ0-F1
#
_entry.id   AF-A0A1Q7FGQ0-F1
#
_cell.length_a   1.000
_cell.length_b   1.000
_cell.length_c   1.000
_cell.angle_alpha   90.00
_cell.angle_beta   90.00
_cell.angle_gamma   90.00
#
_symmetry.space_group_name_H-M   'P 1'
#
loop_
_entity.id
_entity.type
_entity.pdbx_description
1 polymer ?
#
loop_
_entity_poly.entity_id
_entity_poly.type
_entity_poly.pdbx_seq_one_letter_code
_entity_poly.pdbx_strand_id
1 'polypeptide(L)' 'MVSVKVPFSSNVEAKAAVKALIPDNLNFPDGLSMKIFSRGATLAIQLTAKNVPAATILSTLDEVLEHISVSKKVMIG' A
#
# COMPACT_ATOMS: atom_id res chain seq x y z
N MET A 1 -5.04 4.74 13.55
CA MET A 1 -3.96 4.66 12.54
C MET A 1 -3.62 3.19 12.37
N VAL A 2 -3.57 2.70 11.13
CA VAL A 2 -3.16 1.34 10.78
C VAL A 2 -1.83 1.41 10.05
N SER A 3 -0.91 0.51 10.36
CA SER A 3 0.40 0.45 9.70
C SER A 3 0.73 -0.98 9.30
N VAL A 4 1.09 -1.16 8.04
CA VAL A 4 1.46 -2.46 7.47
C VAL A 4 2.87 -2.39 6.91
N LYS A 5 3.65 -3.45 7.11
CA LYS A 5 5.00 -3.60 6.57
C LYS A 5 5.07 -4.87 5.75
N VAL A 6 5.45 -4.74 4.48
CA VAL A 6 5.55 -5.86 3.53
C VAL A 6 7.01 -6.02 3.10
N PRO A 7 7.65 -7.17 3.40
CA PRO A 7 9.02 -7.43 2.96
C PRO A 7 9.09 -7.84 1.48
N PHE A 8 10.13 -7.35 0.82
CA PHE A 8 10.56 -7.69 -0.54
C PHE A 8 11.95 -8.31 -0.52
N SER A 9 12.38 -8.92 -1.63
CA SER A 9 13.69 -9.57 -1.70
C SER A 9 14.83 -8.54 -1.71
N SER A 10 14.57 -7.34 -2.23
CA SER A 10 15.57 -6.30 -2.41
C SER A 10 15.00 -4.88 -2.29
N ASN A 11 15.90 -3.92 -2.09
CA ASN A 11 15.56 -2.50 -2.12
C ASN A 11 15.02 -2.06 -3.50
N VAL A 12 15.47 -2.72 -4.58
CA VAL A 12 15.05 -2.40 -5.95
C VAL A 12 13.59 -2.80 -6.16
N GLU A 13 13.23 -4.01 -5.75
CA GLU A 13 11.83 -4.48 -5.78
C GLU A 13 10.92 -3.58 -4.94
N ALA A 14 11.31 -3.27 -3.69
CA ALA A 14 10.49 -2.43 -2.82
C ALA A 14 10.24 -1.04 -3.43
N LYS A 15 11.26 -0.44 -4.06
CA LYS A 15 11.11 0.87 -4.74
C LYS A 15 10.25 0.79 -5.99
N ALA A 16 10.41 -0.27 -6.78
CA ALA A 16 9.59 -0.46 -7.98
C ALA A 16 8.13 -0.76 -7.61
N ALA A 17 7.87 -1.46 -6.50
CA ALA A 17 6.53 -1.66 -5.96
C ALA A 17 5.90 -0.32 -5.55
N VAL A 18 6.62 0.54 -4.83
CA VAL A 18 6.13 1.91 -4.52
C VAL A 18 5.73 2.64 -5.80
N LYS A 19 6.55 2.61 -6.86
CA LYS A 19 6.23 3.30 -8.12
C LYS A 19 5.00 2.73 -8.82
N ALA A 20 4.79 1.42 -8.79
CA ALA A 20 3.61 0.78 -9.37
C ALA A 20 2.34 1.06 -8.57
N LEU A 21 2.48 1.27 -7.25
CA LEU A 21 1.38 1.50 -6.29
C LEU A 21 1.09 2.98 -6.04
N ILE A 22 1.90 3.89 -6.57
CA ILE A 22 1.54 5.30 -6.73
C ILE A 22 0.98 5.46 -8.15
N PRO A 23 -0.27 5.07 -8.45
CA PRO A 23 -0.99 5.75 -9.50
C PRO A 23 -1.56 7.03 -8.91
N ASP A 24 -1.54 8.11 -9.69
CA ASP A 24 -2.21 9.39 -9.44
C ASP A 24 -3.76 9.27 -9.29
N ASN A 25 -4.31 8.05 -9.17
CA ASN A 25 -5.73 7.71 -9.28
C ASN A 25 -6.31 6.94 -8.09
N LEU A 26 -5.62 6.86 -6.93
CA LEU A 26 -6.28 6.34 -5.72
C LEU A 26 -7.26 7.39 -5.18
N ASN A 27 -8.52 7.29 -5.61
CA ASN A 27 -9.64 8.02 -5.01
C ASN A 27 -9.92 7.43 -3.62
N PHE A 28 -9.21 7.95 -2.62
CA PHE A 28 -9.51 7.61 -1.24
C PHE A 28 -10.85 8.23 -0.82
N PRO A 29 -11.71 7.47 -0.13
CA PRO A 29 -12.90 8.04 0.51
C PRO A 29 -12.53 9.21 1.43
N ASP A 30 -13.43 10.18 1.55
CA ASP A 30 -13.25 11.31 2.47
C ASP A 30 -12.95 10.82 3.89
N GLY A 31 -11.97 11.45 4.53
CA GLY A 31 -11.51 11.07 5.86
C GLY A 31 -10.46 9.94 5.86
N LEU A 32 -10.11 9.35 4.72
CA LEU A 32 -8.96 8.44 4.56
C LEU A 32 -7.74 9.16 3.95
N SER A 33 -6.58 8.83 4.49
CA SER A 33 -5.27 9.24 3.96
C SER A 33 -4.32 8.06 4.04
N MET A 34 -3.57 7.84 2.97
CA MET A 34 -2.56 6.78 2.91
C MET A 34 -1.20 7.36 2.53
N LYS A 35 -0.15 6.89 3.20
CA LYS A 35 1.24 7.06 2.78
C LYS A 35 1.84 5.71 2.47
N ILE A 36 2.41 5.59 1.28
CA ILE A 36 3.15 4.40 0.83
C ILE A 36 4.59 4.82 0.54
N PHE A 37 5.55 4.15 1.16
CA PHE A 37 6.97 4.43 0.97
C PHE A 37 7.81 3.18 1.22
N SER A 38 9.04 3.16 0.74
CA SER A 38 9.99 2.08 1.02
C SER A 38 11.04 2.51 2.04
N ARG A 39 11.46 1.57 2.89
CA ARG A 39 12.62 1.70 3.77
C ARG A 39 13.47 0.44 3.61
N GLY A 40 14.54 0.52 2.82
CA GLY A 40 15.28 -0.66 2.40
C GLY A 40 14.40 -1.61 1.59
N ALA A 41 14.46 -2.91 1.88
CA ALA A 41 13.68 -3.95 1.21
C ALA A 41 12.27 -4.11 1.82
N THR A 42 11.78 -3.10 2.55
CA THR A 42 10.44 -3.11 3.16
C THR A 42 9.59 -2.00 2.56
N LEU A 43 8.38 -2.36 2.13
CA LEU A 43 7.32 -1.43 1.81
C LEU A 43 6.53 -1.13 3.09
N ALA A 44 6.35 0.15 3.41
CA ALA A 44 5.58 0.62 4.54
C ALA A 44 4.33 1.35 4.05
N ILE A 45 3.19 0.98 4.62
CA ILE A 45 1.88 1.56 4.34
C ILE A 45 1.36 2.14 5.65
N GLN A 46 0.98 3.41 5.64
CA GLN A 46 0.35 4.07 6.78
C GLN A 46 -1.01 4.60 6.35
N LEU A 47 -2.06 4.01 6.91
CA LEU A 47 -3.44 4.45 6.70
C LEU A 47 -3.93 5.20 7.95
N THR A 48 -4.39 6.42 7.71
CA THR A 48 -5.06 7.25 8.72
C THR A 48 -6.51 7.44 8.30
N ALA A 49 -7.41 7.21 9.25
CA ALA A 49 -8.85 7.34 9.06
C ALA A 49 -9.41 8.28 10.13
N LYS A 50 -10.32 9.16 9.74
CA LYS A 50 -11.07 10.05 10.64
C LYS A 50 -12.54 10.02 10.26
N ASN A 51 -13.41 9.63 11.20
CA ASN A 51 -14.86 9.53 11.00
C ASN A 51 -15.26 8.59 9.84
N VAL A 52 -14.50 7.51 9.64
CA VAL A 52 -14.74 6.51 8.59
C VAL A 52 -15.12 5.18 9.24
N PRO A 53 -16.14 4.46 8.75
CA PRO A 53 -16.49 3.13 9.27
C PRO A 53 -15.33 2.14 9.18
N ALA A 54 -15.21 1.25 10.16
CA ALA A 54 -14.17 0.23 10.17
C ALA A 54 -14.20 -0.66 8.91
N ALA A 55 -15.38 -0.95 8.38
CA ALA A 55 -15.54 -1.72 7.14
C ALA A 55 -14.89 -1.04 5.93
N THR A 56 -14.97 0.28 5.81
CA THR A 56 -14.32 1.04 4.74
C THR A 56 -12.80 1.04 4.90
N ILE A 57 -12.29 1.12 6.14
CA ILE A 57 -10.86 0.99 6.41
C ILE A 57 -10.35 -0.38 5.97
N LEU A 58 -11.10 -1.44 6.29
CA LEU A 58 -10.77 -2.82 5.93
C LEU A 58 -10.75 -2.99 4.41
N SER A 59 -11.82 -2.60 3.72
CA SER A 59 -11.90 -2.77 2.26
C SER A 59 -10.81 -2.01 1.52
N THR A 60 -10.51 -0.76 1.91
CA THR A 60 -9.42 0.02 1.31
C THR A 60 -8.05 -0.62 1.56
N LEU A 61 -7.83 -1.19 2.75
CA LEU A 61 -6.57 -1.88 3.04
C LEU A 61 -6.44 -3.18 2.23
N ASP A 62 -7.53 -3.95 2.12
CA ASP A 62 -7.56 -5.22 1.37
C ASP A 62 -7.25 -4.98 -0.11
N GLU A 63 -7.90 -3.99 -0.75
CA GLU A 63 -7.63 -3.61 -2.14
C GLU A 63 -6.14 -3.27 -2.36
N VAL A 64 -5.57 -2.42 -1.50
CA VAL A 64 -4.16 -2.02 -1.63
C VAL A 64 -3.20 -3.21 -1.46
N LEU A 65 -3.50 -4.11 -0.52
CA LEU A 65 -2.70 -5.32 -0.31
C LEU A 65 -2.84 -6.31 -1.48
N GLU A 66 -4.01 -6.39 -2.13
CA GLU A 66 -4.21 -7.18 -3.33
C GLU A 66 -3.37 -6.63 -4.50
N HIS A 67 -3.42 -5.32 -4.74
CA HIS A 67 -2.57 -4.66 -5.75
C HIS A 67 -1.08 -4.94 -5.51
N ILE A 68 -0.61 -4.83 -4.25
CA ILE A 68 0.76 -5.19 -3.87
C ILE A 68 1.07 -6.65 -4.21
N SER A 69 0.17 -7.57 -3.87
CA SER A 69 0.37 -8.99 -4.12
C SER A 69 0.47 -9.30 -5.61
N VAL A 70 -0.32 -8.63 -6.46
CA VAL A 70 -0.27 -8.80 -7.92
C VAL A 70 1.03 -8.21 -8.47
N SER A 71 1.40 -6.98 -8.09
CA SER A 71 2.66 -6.36 -8.53
C SER A 71 3.86 -7.21 -8.17
N LYS A 72 3.90 -7.77 -6.94
CA LYS A 72 5.01 -8.63 -6.50
C LYS A 72 5.17 -9.88 -7.37
N LYS A 73 4.08 -10.51 -7.81
CA LYS A 73 4.13 -11.67 -8.71
C LYS A 73 4.73 -11.31 -10.07
N VAL A 74 4.38 -10.15 -10.62
CA VAL A 74 4.88 -9.68 -11.93
C VAL A 74 6.37 -9.35 -11.88
N MET A 75 6.89 -8.91 -10.73
CA MET A 75 8.30 -8.52 -10.57
C MET A 75 9.26 -9.69 -10.37
N ILE A 76 8.74 -10.86 -10.00
CA ILE A 76 9.51 -12.09 -9.80
C ILE A 76 9.49 -12.95 -11.09
N GLY A 77 8.67 -12.60 -12.08
CA GLY A 77 8.67 -13.18 -13.42
C GLY A 77 9.58 -12.42 -14.38
#